data_AF-A0A958N4L0-F1
#
_entry.id   AF-A0A958N4L0-F1
#
_cell.length_a   1.000
_cell.length_b   1.000
_cell.length_c   1.000
_cell.angle_alpha   90.00
_cell.angle_beta   90.00
_cell.angle_gamma   90.00
#
_symmetry.space_group_name_H-M   'P 1'
#
loop_
_entity.id
_entity.type
_entity.pdbx_description
1 polymer ?
#
loop_
_entity_poly.entity_id
_entity_poly.type
_entity_poly.pdbx_seq_one_letter_code
_entity_poly.pdbx_strand_id
1 'polypeptide(L)' 'LNVDHVKPVALGGEANSENLRLLCQPCNQRQAIRIFGLNHVENQIKKKE' A
#
# COMPACT_ATOMS: atom_id res chain seq x y z
N LEU A 1 -8.79 -1.87 -10.21
CA LEU A 1 -7.31 -2.02 -10.23
C LEU A 1 -6.72 -0.92 -9.36
N ASN A 2 -5.54 -1.12 -8.79
CA ASN A 2 -4.82 -0.12 -7.98
C ASN A 2 -3.36 -0.07 -8.41
N VAL A 3 -2.79 1.12 -8.37
CA VAL A 3 -1.35 1.34 -8.52
C VAL A 3 -0.73 1.32 -7.13
N ASP A 4 0.20 0.41 -6.90
CA ASP A 4 0.90 0.20 -5.63
C ASP A 4 2.39 0.45 -5.81
N HIS A 5 3.04 0.95 -4.75
CA HIS A 5 4.50 1.05 -4.74
C HIS A 5 5.10 -0.30 -4.32
N VAL A 6 6.05 -0.83 -5.11
CA VAL A 6 6.74 -2.09 -4.79
C VAL A 6 7.47 -1.95 -3.43
N LYS A 7 8.21 -0.85 -3.25
CA LYS A 7 8.69 -0.36 -1.95
C LYS A 7 7.92 0.91 -1.59
N PRO A 8 7.12 0.92 -0.51
CA PRO A 8 6.35 2.12 -0.16
C PRO A 8 7.22 3.33 0.15
N VAL A 9 6.74 4.53 -0.22
CA VAL A 9 7.42 5.80 0.05
C VAL A 9 7.68 6.00 1.56
N ALA A 10 6.73 5.61 2.40
CA ALA A 10 6.88 5.66 3.86
C ALA A 10 8.05 4.82 4.41
N LEU A 11 8.59 3.90 3.60
CA LEU A 11 9.76 3.07 3.91
C LEU A 11 10.98 3.45 3.05
N GLY A 12 10.98 4.65 2.45
CA GLY A 12 12.07 5.14 1.60
C GLY A 12 12.07 4.52 0.20
N GLY A 13 10.90 4.20 -0.35
CA GLY A 13 10.75 3.91 -1.78
C GLY A 13 10.57 5.17 -2.62
N GLU A 14 10.92 5.09 -3.89
CA GLU A 14 10.85 6.22 -4.82
C GLU A 14 9.47 6.32 -5.49
N ALA A 15 9.04 7.54 -5.82
CA ALA A 15 7.77 7.79 -6.50
C ALA A 15 7.96 7.86 -8.03
N ASN A 16 8.58 6.84 -8.62
CA ASN A 16 8.80 6.73 -10.06
C ASN A 16 8.14 5.47 -10.65
N SER A 17 7.99 5.43 -11.97
CA SER A 17 7.29 4.35 -12.67
C SER A 17 7.91 2.97 -12.46
N GLU A 18 9.21 2.89 -12.21
CA GLU A 18 9.92 1.63 -11.98
C GLU A 18 9.55 1.00 -10.62
N ASN A 19 9.18 1.82 -9.64
CA ASN A 19 8.72 1.36 -8.33
C ASN A 19 7.19 1.17 -8.27
N LEU A 20 6.46 1.26 -9.39
CA LEU A 20 5.01 1.06 -9.42
C LEU A 20 4.64 -0.32 -9.97
N ARG A 21 3.55 -0.90 -9.44
CA ARG A 21 2.93 -2.12 -9.95
C ARG A 21 1.41 -2.02 -9.94
N LEU A 22 0.76 -2.83 -10.77
CA LEU A 22 -0.70 -2.96 -10.76
C LEU A 22 -1.14 -4.14 -9.90
N LEU A 23 -2.07 -3.89 -8.98
CA LEU A 23 -2.71 -4.92 -8.16
C LEU A 23 -4.24 -4.81 -8.24
N CYS A 24 -4.95 -5.93 -8.06
CA CYS A 24 -6.36 -5.85 -7.73
C CYS A 24 -6.55 -5.31 -6.30
N GLN A 25 -7.74 -4.83 -5.96
CA GLN A 25 -8.01 -4.25 -4.64
C GLN A 25 -7.72 -5.21 -3.46
N PRO A 26 -8.13 -6.49 -3.51
CA PRO A 26 -7.76 -7.45 -2.46
C PRO A 26 -6.25 -7.69 -2.33
N CYS A 27 -5.50 -7.74 -3.44
CA CYS A 27 -4.05 -7.88 -3.41
C CYS A 27 -3.37 -6.64 -2.82
N ASN A 28 -3.84 -5.45 -3.17
CA ASN A 28 -3.30 -4.20 -2.64
C ASN A 28 -3.47 -4.12 -1.11
N GLN A 29 -4.65 -4.46 -0.60
CA GLN A 29 -4.92 -4.47 0.84
C GLN A 29 -4.07 -5.50 1.58
N ARG A 30 -3.98 -6.75 1.08
CA ARG A 30 -3.12 -7.77 1.68
C ARG A 30 -1.66 -7.35 1.74
N GLN A 31 -1.18 -6.68 0.70
CA GLN A 31 0.18 -6.18 0.65
C GLN A 31 0.43 -5.07 1.66
N ALA A 32 -0.51 -4.11 1.79
CA ALA A 32 -0.44 -3.07 2.81
C ALA A 32 -0.40 -3.66 4.23
N ILE A 33 -1.26 -4.65 4.52
CA ILE A 33 -1.29 -5.35 5.82
C ILE A 33 0.03 -6.08 6.07
N ARG A 34 0.58 -6.76 5.07
CA ARG A 34 1.86 -7.47 5.18
C ARG A 34 3.02 -6.53 5.52
N ILE A 35 3.03 -5.32 4.96
CA ILE A 35 4.12 -4.36 5.17
C ILE A 35 3.95 -3.55 6.45
N PHE A 36 2.75 -3.00 6.68
CA PHE A 36 2.52 -2.01 7.74
C PHE A 36 1.82 -2.59 8.97
N GLY A 37 1.34 -3.83 8.89
CA GLY A 37 0.53 -4.46 9.93
C GLY A 37 -0.96 -4.08 9.86
N LEU A 38 -1.81 -4.98 10.37
CA LEU A 38 -3.26 -4.83 10.32
C LEU A 38 -3.74 -3.56 11.02
N ASN A 39 -3.28 -3.33 12.26
CA ASN A 39 -3.69 -2.18 13.07
C ASN A 39 -3.40 -0.84 12.37
N HIS A 40 -2.25 -0.73 11.71
CA HIS A 40 -1.91 0.48 10.96
C HIS A 40 -2.90 0.70 9.82
N VAL A 41 -3.16 -0.33 9.03
CA VAL A 41 -4.05 -0.25 7.85
C VAL A 41 -5.49 0.08 8.28
N GLU A 42 -6.03 -0.61 9.29
CA GLU A 42 -7.38 -0.34 9.78
C GLU A 42 -7.55 1.09 10.30
N ASN A 43 -6.56 1.59 11.06
CA ASN A 43 -6.59 2.97 11.55
C ASN A 43 -6.58 3.99 10.41
N GLN A 44 -5.88 3.70 9.30
CA GLN A 44 -5.88 4.58 8.12
C GLN A 44 -7.19 4.51 7.33
N ILE A 45 -7.88 3.37 7.32
CA ILE A 45 -9.19 3.23 6.69
C ILE A 45 -10.24 4.02 7.49
N LYS A 46 -10.30 3.82 8.81
CA LYS A 46 -11.25 4.52 9.70
C LYS A 46 -11.07 6.05 9.68
N LYS A 47 -9.84 6.54 9.50
CA LYS A 47 -9.56 7.98 9.36
C LYS A 47 -10.14 8.60 8.08
N LYS A 48 -10.47 7.79 7.08
CA LYS A 48 -10.99 8.23 5.78
C LYS A 48 -12.52 8.19 5.70
N GLU A 49 -13.19 7.58 6.68
CA GLU A 49 -14.64 7.56 6.86
C GLU A 49 -15.11 8.81 7.63
#